data_AF-A0A9N7VA55-F1
#
_entry.id   AF-A0A9N7VA55-F1
#
_cell.length_a   1.000
_cell.length_b   1.000
_cell.length_c   1.000
_cell.angle_alpha   90.00
_cell.angle_beta   90.00
_cell.angle_gamma   90.00
#
_symmetry.space_group_name_H-M   'P 1'
#
loop_
_entity.id
_entity.type
_entity.pdbx_description
1 polymer ?
#
loop_
_entity_poly.entity_id
_entity_poly.type
_entity_poly.pdbx_seq_one_letter_code
_entity_poly.pdbx_strand_id
1 'polypeptide(L)'
;MCPARSLEASVSVKPPGPNIYLAESVLMQCTVESLSAFVKSYWWFRSKPHRAPTPRHLVSGDSYFITAVTQEYADRYWCQAECRENRTEVELKARPVSLGVSGEQQLRLQPLQRGIRFLLCTGRIR
;
A
#
# COMPACT_ATOMS: atom_id res chain seq x y z
N MET A 1 -14.57 -2.02 24.45
CA MET A 1 -15.49 -3.11 24.07
C MET A 1 -15.06 -3.66 22.72
N CYS A 2 -14.94 -4.97 22.50
CA CYS A 2 -14.97 -5.56 21.15
C CYS A 2 -16.44 -5.75 20.72
N PRO A 3 -17.22 -4.74 20.25
CA PRO A 3 -18.59 -4.99 19.86
C PRO A 3 -18.62 -5.86 18.61
N ALA A 4 -19.38 -6.95 18.68
CA ALA A 4 -19.59 -7.86 17.55
C ALA A 4 -20.43 -7.25 16.40
N ARG A 5 -20.76 -5.96 16.44
CA ARG A 5 -21.67 -5.30 15.51
C ARG A 5 -21.15 -3.88 15.22
N SER A 6 -20.71 -3.63 13.98
CA SER A 6 -20.27 -2.34 13.41
C SER A 6 -18.77 -2.02 13.36
N LEU A 7 -17.87 -2.95 13.69
CA LEU A 7 -16.44 -2.71 13.44
C LEU A 7 -16.02 -3.36 12.15
N GLU A 8 -15.44 -2.56 11.26
CA GLU A 8 -14.80 -3.05 10.05
C GLU A 8 -13.30 -2.80 10.16
N ALA A 9 -12.52 -3.84 9.82
CA ALA A 9 -11.14 -3.63 9.45
C ALA A 9 -11.11 -3.04 8.03
N SER A 10 -10.13 -2.20 7.75
CA SER A 10 -9.92 -1.60 6.43
C SER A 10 -8.47 -1.72 6.03
N VAL A 11 -8.21 -1.78 4.73
CA VAL A 11 -6.86 -1.82 4.18
C VAL A 11 -6.60 -0.52 3.43
N SER A 12 -5.51 0.16 3.79
CA SER A 12 -4.96 1.28 3.03
C SER A 12 -3.74 0.83 2.24
N VAL A 13 -3.52 1.42 1.05
CA VAL A 13 -2.42 1.06 0.14
C VAL A 13 -1.55 2.29 -0.10
N LYS A 14 -0.22 2.12 -0.01
CA LYS A 14 0.78 3.16 -0.26
C LYS A 14 1.87 2.65 -1.23
N PRO A 15 2.24 3.42 -2.27
CA PRO A 15 1.70 4.74 -2.62
C PRO A 15 0.22 4.66 -3.06
N PRO A 16 -0.55 5.75 -2.87
CA PRO A 16 -1.93 5.80 -3.34
C PRO A 16 -1.96 5.87 -4.87
N GLY A 17 -2.96 5.24 -5.49
CA GLY A 17 -3.14 5.28 -6.93
C GLY A 17 -3.82 4.03 -7.46
N PRO A 18 -4.15 4.01 -8.76
CA PRO A 18 -4.80 2.86 -9.38
C PRO A 18 -3.81 1.71 -9.66
N ASN A 19 -2.50 2.00 -9.76
CA ASN A 19 -1.47 1.03 -10.14
C ASN A 19 -0.17 1.29 -9.38
N ILE A 20 0.54 0.20 -9.11
CA ILE A 20 1.94 0.17 -8.71
C ILE A 20 2.78 -0.27 -9.91
N TYR A 21 3.94 0.34 -10.12
CA TYR A 21 4.80 0.00 -11.25
C TYR A 21 5.75 -1.15 -10.89
N LEU A 22 6.27 -1.84 -11.91
CA LEU A 22 7.26 -2.91 -11.70
C LEU A 22 8.47 -2.41 -10.90
N ALA A 23 8.98 -3.27 -10.03
CA ALA A 23 10.09 -3.02 -9.11
C ALA A 23 9.85 -1.94 -8.03
N GLU A 24 8.72 -1.23 -8.04
CA GLU A 24 8.34 -0.36 -6.92
C GLU A 24 7.97 -1.18 -5.68
N SER A 25 7.99 -0.51 -4.53
CA SER A 25 7.51 -1.08 -3.27
C SER A 25 6.07 -0.67 -2.99
N VAL A 26 5.30 -1.56 -2.36
CA VAL A 26 3.96 -1.24 -1.86
C VAL A 26 3.83 -1.64 -0.39
N LEU A 27 3.21 -0.76 0.40
CA LEU A 27 2.79 -1.00 1.78
C LEU A 27 1.28 -1.04 1.84
N MET A 28 0.75 -2.17 2.31
CA MET A 28 -0.65 -2.31 2.67
C MET A 28 -0.75 -2.31 4.20
N GLN A 29 -1.59 -1.44 4.75
CA GLN A 29 -1.75 -1.30 6.20
C GLN A 29 -3.20 -1.56 6.59
N CYS A 30 -3.38 -2.43 7.57
CA CYS A 30 -4.65 -2.84 8.14
C CYS A 30 -5.01 -1.95 9.32
N THR A 31 -6.15 -1.27 9.25
CA THR A 31 -6.64 -0.41 10.32
C THR A 31 -7.96 -0.94 10.85
N VAL A 32 -8.11 -0.95 12.17
CA VAL A 32 -9.38 -1.28 12.84
C VAL A 32 -9.88 0.01 13.48
N GLU A 33 -11.03 0.50 13.04
CA GLU A 33 -11.61 1.72 13.60
C GLU A 33 -11.83 1.55 15.11
N SER A 34 -11.38 2.53 15.90
CA SER A 34 -11.73 2.68 17.32
C SER A 34 -11.30 1.58 18.30
N LEU A 35 -10.48 0.57 17.93
CA LEU A 35 -10.16 -0.58 18.81
C LEU A 35 -8.69 -1.04 18.89
N SER A 36 -7.71 -0.20 18.52
CA SER A 36 -6.30 -0.63 18.49
C SER A 36 -5.80 -1.31 19.78
N ALA A 37 -6.29 -0.91 20.96
CA ALA A 37 -5.86 -1.48 22.25
C ALA A 37 -6.29 -2.94 22.49
N PHE A 38 -7.35 -3.41 21.82
CA PHE A 38 -7.90 -4.75 22.00
C PHE A 38 -7.51 -5.72 20.87
N VAL A 39 -6.89 -5.21 19.80
CA VAL A 39 -6.36 -6.07 18.73
C VAL A 39 -5.13 -6.81 19.25
N LYS A 40 -5.15 -8.14 19.13
CA LYS A 40 -4.06 -9.02 19.58
C LYS A 40 -3.18 -9.47 18.44
N SER A 41 -3.78 -9.73 17.29
CA SER A 41 -3.08 -10.30 16.15
C SER A 41 -3.71 -9.80 14.85
N TYR A 42 -2.90 -9.85 13.80
CA TYR A 42 -3.28 -9.54 12.43
C TYR A 42 -2.82 -10.68 11.53
N TRP A 43 -3.66 -11.03 10.57
CA TRP A 43 -3.34 -11.95 9.50
C TRP A 43 -3.60 -11.31 8.15
N TRP A 44 -2.80 -11.70 7.18
CA TRP A 44 -2.87 -11.18 5.83
C TRP A 44 -3.08 -12.30 4.83
N PHE A 45 -3.92 -12.00 3.85
CA PHE A 45 -4.36 -12.95 2.85
C PHE A 45 -4.34 -12.32 1.46
N ARG A 46 -4.28 -13.18 0.45
CA ARG A 46 -4.40 -12.83 -0.96
C ARG A 46 -5.13 -13.94 -1.71
N SER A 47 -5.73 -13.63 -2.86
CA SER A 47 -6.57 -14.62 -3.56
C SER A 47 -5.75 -15.75 -4.18
N LYS A 48 -4.54 -15.45 -4.68
CA LYS A 48 -3.63 -16.46 -5.23
C LYS A 48 -2.64 -16.88 -4.14
N PRO A 49 -2.59 -18.16 -3.74
CA PRO A 49 -1.60 -18.61 -2.77
C PRO A 49 -0.19 -18.39 -3.31
N HIS A 50 0.73 -18.04 -2.42
CA HIS A 50 2.15 -17.96 -2.75
C HIS A 50 2.65 -19.34 -3.19
N ARG A 51 3.31 -19.41 -4.35
CA ARG A 51 3.92 -20.68 -4.82
C ARG A 51 5.12 -21.08 -3.96
N ALA A 52 5.75 -20.13 -3.29
CA ALA A 52 6.77 -20.30 -2.26
C ALA A 52 6.84 -19.03 -1.40
N PRO A 53 7.28 -19.10 -0.13
CA PRO A 53 7.66 -17.91 0.61
C PRO A 53 8.74 -17.16 -0.17
N THR A 54 8.49 -15.91 -0.55
CA THR A 54 9.48 -15.08 -1.24
C THR A 54 9.99 -14.01 -0.27
N PRO A 55 11.30 -13.67 -0.31
CA PRO A 55 11.87 -12.63 0.55
C PRO A 55 11.35 -11.22 0.21
N ARG A 56 10.57 -11.08 -0.87
CA ARG A 56 9.98 -9.81 -1.30
C ARG A 56 8.74 -9.44 -0.50
N HIS A 57 8.06 -10.42 0.09
CA HIS A 57 6.85 -10.21 0.89
C HIS A 57 7.22 -10.24 2.37
N LEU A 58 6.96 -9.15 3.07
CA LEU A 58 7.28 -8.95 4.47
C LEU A 58 5.99 -8.61 5.23
N VAL A 59 5.64 -9.42 6.24
CA VAL A 59 4.45 -9.21 7.06
C VAL A 59 4.89 -8.88 8.48
N SER A 60 4.36 -7.79 9.03
CA SER A 60 4.64 -7.35 10.39
C SER A 60 3.37 -6.77 11.01
N GLY A 61 2.66 -7.60 11.78
CA GLY A 61 1.41 -7.19 12.44
C GLY A 61 0.40 -6.60 11.45
N ASP A 62 0.05 -5.34 11.67
CA ASP A 62 -0.92 -4.58 10.87
C ASP A 62 -0.43 -4.23 9.45
N SER A 63 0.80 -4.61 9.09
CA SER A 63 1.47 -4.15 7.87
C SER A 63 1.91 -5.31 6.98
N TYR A 64 1.65 -5.18 5.67
CA TYR A 64 2.11 -6.07 4.61
C TYR A 64 2.89 -5.27 3.58
N PHE A 65 4.17 -5.57 3.44
CA PHE A 65 5.10 -4.85 2.59
C PHE A 65 5.60 -5.75 1.47
N ILE A 66 5.60 -5.23 0.24
CA ILE A 66 6.23 -5.85 -0.91
C ILE A 66 7.37 -4.93 -1.34
N THR A 67 8.60 -5.44 -1.30
CA THR A 67 9.81 -4.61 -1.53
C THR A 67 10.05 -4.28 -2.99
N ALA A 68 9.64 -5.17 -3.91
CA ALA A 68 9.75 -4.97 -5.35
C ALA A 68 8.65 -5.74 -6.06
N VAL A 69 7.71 -5.02 -6.66
CA VAL A 69 6.51 -5.56 -7.28
C VAL A 69 6.82 -6.22 -8.63
N THR A 70 6.14 -7.34 -8.88
CA THR A 70 6.19 -8.09 -10.14
C THR A 70 4.75 -8.34 -10.64
N GLN A 71 4.59 -8.68 -11.92
CA GLN A 71 3.25 -8.88 -12.51
C GLN A 71 2.44 -9.98 -11.80
N GLU A 72 3.09 -10.98 -11.21
CA GLU A 72 2.46 -12.06 -10.44
C GLU A 72 1.86 -11.60 -9.10
N TYR A 73 2.25 -10.41 -8.61
CA TYR A 73 1.70 -9.84 -7.38
C TYR A 73 0.40 -9.09 -7.60
N ALA A 74 -0.02 -8.88 -8.85
CA ALA A 74 -1.34 -8.37 -9.18
C ALA A 74 -2.43 -9.34 -8.70
N ASP A 75 -3.16 -8.92 -7.67
CA ASP A 75 -4.11 -9.73 -6.93
C ASP A 75 -4.99 -8.88 -6.00
N ARG A 76 -5.96 -9.52 -5.33
CA ARG A 76 -6.65 -8.92 -4.18
C ARG A 76 -5.99 -9.34 -2.88
N TYR A 77 -5.82 -8.37 -1.98
CA TYR A 77 -5.24 -8.54 -0.65
C TYR A 77 -6.24 -8.09 0.42
N TRP A 78 -6.27 -8.77 1.57
CA TRP A 78 -7.08 -8.36 2.71
C TRP A 78 -6.41 -8.76 4.02
N CYS A 79 -6.80 -8.09 5.09
CA CYS A 79 -6.39 -8.46 6.44
C CYS A 79 -7.58 -8.99 7.25
N GLN A 80 -7.24 -9.75 8.28
CA GLN A 80 -8.12 -10.09 9.39
C GLN A 80 -7.43 -9.67 10.68
N ALA A 81 -8.17 -9.02 11.58
CA ALA A 81 -7.69 -8.67 12.91
C ALA A 81 -8.45 -9.47 13.97
N GLU A 82 -7.74 -9.97 14.97
CA GLU A 82 -8.32 -10.60 16.17
C GLU A 82 -8.50 -9.54 17.25
N CYS A 83 -9.75 -9.21 17.59
CA CYS A 83 -10.05 -8.39 18.75
C CYS A 83 -10.36 -9.30 19.93
N ARG A 84 -9.66 -9.11 21.05
CA ARG A 84 -9.94 -9.84 22.28
C ARG A 84 -10.08 -8.90 23.47
N GLU A 85 -11.21 -9.04 24.14
CA GLU A 85 -11.51 -8.34 25.38
C GLU A 85 -12.21 -9.30 26.34
N ASN A 86 -11.62 -9.51 27.52
CA ASN A 86 -12.04 -10.51 28.49
C ASN A 86 -12.14 -11.92 27.87
N ARG A 87 -13.36 -12.49 27.82
CA ARG A 87 -13.67 -13.80 27.22
C ARG A 87 -14.28 -13.70 25.83
N THR A 88 -14.36 -12.49 25.27
CA THR A 88 -14.92 -12.25 23.94
C THR A 88 -13.79 -12.17 22.93
N GLU A 89 -13.90 -12.94 21.86
CA GLU A 89 -12.99 -12.94 20.72
C GLU A 89 -13.82 -12.66 19.45
N VAL A 90 -13.39 -11.68 18.66
CA VAL A 90 -14.06 -11.26 17.44
C VAL A 90 -13.06 -11.16 16.31
N GLU A 91 -13.35 -11.80 15.19
CA GLU A 91 -12.59 -11.63 13.95
C GLU A 91 -13.16 -10.48 13.12
N LEU A 92 -12.32 -9.50 12.82
CA LEU A 92 -12.67 -8.35 11.99
C LEU A 92 -11.99 -8.53 10.63
N LYS A 93 -12.77 -8.87 9.61
CA LYS A 93 -12.28 -9.09 8.24
C LYS A 93 -12.41 -7.81 7.43
N ALA A 94 -11.31 -7.38 6.82
CA ALA A 94 -11.34 -6.24 5.91
C ALA A 94 -11.86 -6.63 4.53
N ARG A 95 -12.49 -5.66 3.85
CA ARG A 95 -12.81 -5.81 2.44
C ARG A 95 -11.52 -5.91 1.62
N PRO A 96 -11.44 -6.81 0.63
CA PRO A 96 -10.25 -6.93 -0.20
C PRO A 96 -9.98 -5.68 -1.04
N VAL A 97 -8.71 -5.30 -1.11
CA VAL A 97 -8.21 -4.26 -2.01
C VAL A 97 -7.49 -4.90 -3.20
N SER A 98 -7.68 -4.33 -4.38
CA SER A 98 -7.03 -4.80 -5.61
C SER A 98 -5.71 -4.08 -5.81
N LEU A 99 -4.62 -4.85 -5.91
CA LEU A 99 -3.31 -4.35 -6.30
C LEU A 99 -3.16 -4.47 -7.82
N GLY A 100 -3.26 -3.34 -8.52
CA GLY A 100 -2.95 -3.25 -9.96
C GLY A 100 -1.45 -3.11 -10.16
N VAL A 101 -0.86 -3.90 -11.07
CA VAL A 101 0.56 -3.81 -11.44
C VAL A 101 0.66 -3.42 -12.90
N SER A 102 1.31 -2.28 -13.14
CA SER A 102 1.60 -1.76 -14.47
C SER A 102 3.08 -1.88 -14.79
N GLY A 103 3.42 -1.77 -16.09
CA GLY A 103 4.80 -1.82 -16.58
C GLY A 103 5.65 -0.63 -16.14
N GLU A 104 6.54 -0.16 -17.01
CA GLU A 104 7.43 0.95 -16.68
C GLU A 104 6.66 2.26 -16.44
N GLN A 105 7.07 3.01 -15.42
CA GLN A 105 6.52 4.34 -15.17
C GLN A 105 6.95 5.25 -16.31
N GLN A 106 6.03 5.63 -17.18
CA GLN A 106 6.29 6.68 -18.15
C GLN A 106 6.49 7.97 -17.35
N LEU A 107 7.75 8.29 -17.02
CA LEU A 107 8.15 9.59 -16.51
C LEU A 107 7.69 10.61 -17.53
N ARG A 108 6.50 11.19 -17.32
CA ARG A 108 6.15 12.46 -17.93
C ARG A 108 7.05 13.49 -17.27
N LEU A 109 8.27 13.62 -17.79
CA LEU A 109 9.05 14.83 -17.64
C LEU A 109 8.16 15.96 -18.16
N GLN A 110 7.55 16.70 -17.24
CA GLN A 110 7.03 18.01 -17.62
C GLN A 110 8.27 18.84 -17.95
N PRO A 111 8.37 19.44 -19.15
CA PRO A 111 9.41 20.42 -19.36
C PRO A 111 9.27 21.49 -18.28
N LEU A 112 10.36 21.79 -17.58
CA LEU A 112 10.50 22.97 -16.72
C LEU A 112 10.26 24.21 -17.60
N GLN A 113 9.01 24.58 -17.83
CA GLN A 113 8.65 25.85 -18.42
C GLN A 113 8.78 26.92 -17.32
N ARG A 114 10.02 27.33 -17.04
CA ARG A 114 10.30 28.64 -16.46
C ARG A 114 11.40 29.28 -17.27
N GLY A 115 11.00 30.31 -18.01
CA GLY A 115 11.76 30.91 -19.09
C GLY A 115 13.12 31.42 -18.65
N ILE A 116 14.15 30.92 -19.32
CA ILE A 116 15.44 31.59 -19.42
C ILE A 116 15.26 32.65 -20.50
N ARG A 117 14.95 33.89 -20.11
CA ARG A 117 15.18 35.04 -20.99
C ARG A 117 16.69 35.21 -21.09
N PHE A 118 17.27 34.73 -22.19
CA PHE A 118 18.61 35.14 -22.58
C PHE A 118 18.57 36.64 -22.92
N LEU A 119 18.95 37.49 -21.97
CA LEU A 119 19.37 38.86 -22.26
C LEU A 119 20.70 38.75 -22.99
N LEU A 120 20.67 38.88 -24.32
CA LEU A 120 21.86 39.10 -25.12
C LEU A 120 22.41 40.49 -24.76
N CYS A 121 23.41 40.54 -23.88
CA CYS A 121 24.26 41.73 -23.77
C CYS A 121 25.11 41.83 -25.04
N THR A 122 24.68 42.65 -26.00
CA THR A 122 25.55 43.09 -27.09
C THR A 122 26.56 44.07 -26.52
N GLY A 123 27.71 43.55 -26.06
CA GLY A 123 28.88 44.35 -25.73
C GLY A 123 29.51 44.88 -27.01
N ARG A 124 29.41 46.19 -27.24
CA ARG A 124 30.18 46.90 -28.27
C ARG A 124 31.46 47.40 -27.61
N ILE A 125 32.54 46.65 -27.80
CA ILE A 125 33.89 47.08 -27.40
C ILE A 125 34.34 48.13 -28.43
N ARG A 126 34.63 49.35 -27.97
CA ARG A 126 35.50 50.32 -28.64
C ARG A 126 36.67 50.58 -27.71
#